data_AF-A0A1E3RPP6-F1
#
_entry.id   AF-A0A1E3RPP6-F1
#
_cell.length_a   1.000
_cell.length_b   1.000
_cell.length_c   1.000
_cell.angle_alpha   90.00
_cell.angle_beta   90.00
_cell.angle_gamma   90.00
#
_symmetry.space_group_name_H-M   'P 1'
#
loop_
_entity.id
_entity.type
_entity.pdbx_description
1 polymer ?
#
loop_
_entity_poly.entity_id
_entity_poly.type
_entity_poly.pdbx_seq_one_letter_code
_entity_poly.pdbx_strand_id
1 'polypeptide(L)'
;MEATQAISLVSDWIRSRGLDYPTEGLAADRFEAGWSVYAPVEVDESDPMAFLDMPVGRSVFLVGDSGRIEEVSSSIPPQQAQAEFAAAELSGQGRNGDTSAADFMAEFERQFHEAAGDGDPAIASFTVVDTPPADAPATDPEDEDAATAQEASQLIEPIVQQLAQLGPEGWEEFSAEFAFTVSSQIAQLQFTSQDRTGLVPVPQSVAALVSRQREVAARMPAGPWWRLVLNVTNRGETTVNYDYGDEPFPEDQLVAPEHYRDDLEAYPRARIPVWLAGYVAGPAAQGRDPRRAAEAEAADAAAGRSAVPVTELPALPELRARWAVLSAAYAGVESGWGPRVFPGYLWYESDRRSGATLFVLPGDRAVLSGGKWDSELLDAAYNGGQPLPDLFGGAPVWVNDSALNTRIRNGLLSFCFWWHNGQWHRGSTDTAAELGEALPAIATSDDTVAAMVGQTGPGTEAQCVALLAAAVRHEATPTEVEVIFTNAPRADVAAAVNQLSLAGVLAG
;
A
#
# COMPACT_ATOMS: atom_id res chain seq x y z
N MET A 1 -1.96 35.33 -13.43
CA MET A 1 -2.49 34.74 -14.68
C MET A 1 -3.99 35.03 -14.80
N GLU A 2 -4.54 35.21 -16.01
CA GLU A 2 -6.00 35.44 -16.23
C GLU A 2 -6.78 34.12 -16.45
N ALA A 3 -8.09 34.11 -16.16
CA ALA A 3 -8.94 32.90 -16.26
C ALA A 3 -8.90 32.23 -17.65
N THR A 4 -9.01 33.02 -18.72
CA THR A 4 -8.96 32.54 -20.11
C THR A 4 -7.62 31.88 -20.44
N GLN A 5 -6.54 32.36 -19.83
CA GLN A 5 -5.19 31.82 -20.01
C GLN A 5 -5.04 30.47 -19.28
N ALA A 6 -5.58 30.35 -18.06
CA ALA A 6 -5.62 29.08 -17.33
C ALA A 6 -6.43 28.01 -18.07
N ILE A 7 -7.61 28.37 -18.62
CA ILE A 7 -8.43 27.47 -19.44
C ILE A 7 -7.68 27.01 -20.69
N SER A 8 -6.96 27.92 -21.36
CA SER A 8 -6.19 27.58 -22.56
C SER A 8 -5.05 26.62 -22.23
N LEU A 9 -4.31 26.89 -21.15
CA LEU A 9 -3.22 26.02 -20.66
C LEU A 9 -3.70 24.60 -20.34
N VAL A 10 -4.83 24.47 -19.64
CA VAL A 10 -5.42 23.17 -19.31
C VAL A 10 -5.93 22.45 -20.57
N SER A 11 -6.55 23.18 -21.50
CA SER A 11 -7.02 22.60 -22.76
C SER A 11 -5.87 22.04 -23.59
N ASP A 12 -4.74 22.75 -23.66
CA ASP A 12 -3.54 22.28 -24.37
C ASP A 12 -2.88 21.09 -23.64
N TRP A 13 -2.86 21.13 -22.30
CA TRP A 13 -2.34 20.04 -21.47
C TRP A 13 -3.15 18.74 -21.66
N ILE A 14 -4.49 18.82 -21.62
CA ILE A 14 -5.41 17.69 -21.88
C ILE A 14 -5.14 17.09 -23.26
N ARG A 15 -5.06 17.94 -24.30
CA ARG A 15 -4.80 17.47 -25.67
C ARG A 15 -3.42 16.83 -25.81
N SER A 16 -2.39 17.39 -25.18
CA SER A 16 -1.01 16.87 -25.26
C SER A 16 -0.85 15.49 -24.63
N ARG A 17 -1.66 15.17 -23.62
CA ARG A 17 -1.64 13.90 -22.89
C ARG A 17 -2.69 12.89 -23.38
N GLY A 18 -3.52 13.27 -24.35
CA GLY A 18 -4.56 12.41 -24.90
C GLY A 18 -5.61 11.97 -23.89
N LEU A 19 -5.90 12.82 -22.88
CA LEU A 19 -6.88 12.50 -21.84
C LEU A 19 -8.30 12.61 -22.39
N ASP A 20 -9.16 11.68 -21.98
CA ASP A 20 -10.59 11.67 -22.32
C ASP A 20 -11.36 12.67 -21.43
N TYR A 21 -11.08 13.96 -21.59
CA TYR A 21 -11.68 15.07 -20.84
C TYR A 21 -12.11 16.20 -21.79
N PRO A 22 -13.31 16.81 -21.62
CA PRO A 22 -13.79 17.86 -22.52
C PRO A 22 -12.92 19.12 -22.46
N THR A 23 -12.51 19.62 -23.63
CA THR A 23 -11.71 20.86 -23.75
C THR A 23 -12.54 22.10 -24.08
N GLU A 24 -13.86 21.94 -24.26
CA GLU A 24 -14.80 23.03 -24.54
C GLU A 24 -15.70 23.29 -23.33
N GLY A 25 -16.07 24.56 -23.08
CA GLY A 25 -16.99 24.93 -22.00
C GLY A 25 -16.41 24.88 -20.57
N LEU A 26 -15.08 24.81 -20.43
CA LEU A 26 -14.42 24.81 -19.12
C LEU A 26 -14.67 26.12 -18.35
N ALA A 27 -14.85 26.00 -17.04
CA ALA A 27 -14.86 27.12 -16.09
C ALA A 27 -13.56 27.16 -15.30
N ALA A 28 -13.23 28.34 -14.78
CA ALA A 28 -12.04 28.56 -13.96
C ALA A 28 -12.36 29.42 -12.74
N ASP A 29 -12.14 28.86 -11.54
CA ASP A 29 -12.32 29.55 -10.26
C ASP A 29 -10.97 29.96 -9.67
N ARG A 30 -10.89 31.19 -9.17
CA ARG A 30 -9.65 31.74 -8.60
C ARG A 30 -9.42 31.26 -7.16
N PHE A 31 -8.20 30.87 -6.83
CA PHE A 31 -7.73 30.68 -5.44
C PHE A 31 -6.40 31.40 -5.20
N GLU A 32 -5.86 31.31 -3.97
CA GLU A 32 -4.74 32.12 -3.47
C GLU A 32 -3.49 32.11 -4.35
N ALA A 33 -3.14 30.96 -4.95
CA ALA A 33 -1.93 30.77 -5.75
C ALA A 33 -2.18 30.40 -7.23
N GLY A 34 -3.44 30.44 -7.70
CA GLY A 34 -3.77 29.91 -9.02
C GLY A 34 -5.26 29.87 -9.38
N TRP A 35 -5.58 29.00 -10.33
CA TRP A 35 -6.92 28.76 -10.88
C TRP A 35 -7.28 27.27 -10.81
N SER A 36 -8.51 26.97 -10.44
CA SER A 36 -9.12 25.64 -10.50
C SER A 36 -9.97 25.55 -11.75
N VAL A 37 -9.54 24.75 -12.74
CA VAL A 37 -10.20 24.61 -14.04
C VAL A 37 -10.93 23.27 -14.11
N TYR A 38 -12.20 23.29 -14.50
CA TYR A 38 -13.05 22.10 -14.56
C TYR A 38 -14.19 22.26 -15.57
N ALA A 39 -14.78 21.15 -15.99
CA ALA A 39 -16.00 21.16 -16.81
C ALA A 39 -17.25 21.32 -15.91
N PRO A 40 -18.04 22.40 -16.06
CA PRO A 40 -19.31 22.57 -15.33
C PRO A 40 -20.29 21.48 -15.72
N VAL A 41 -21.11 21.03 -14.76
CA VAL A 41 -22.23 20.14 -15.06
C VAL A 41 -23.52 20.86 -14.71
N GLU A 42 -24.36 21.05 -15.71
CA GLU A 42 -25.73 21.49 -15.51
C GLU A 42 -26.53 20.32 -14.91
N VAL A 43 -26.87 20.44 -13.64
CA VAL A 43 -27.77 19.52 -12.96
C VAL A 43 -29.16 20.16 -13.01
N ASP A 44 -30.15 19.47 -13.57
CA ASP A 44 -31.53 19.91 -13.50
C ASP A 44 -32.02 19.75 -12.05
N GLU A 45 -32.00 20.85 -11.28
CA GLU A 45 -32.41 20.88 -9.88
C GLU A 45 -33.90 20.51 -9.68
N SER A 46 -34.69 20.42 -10.76
CA SER A 46 -36.09 19.99 -10.71
C SER A 46 -36.28 18.47 -10.81
N ASP A 47 -35.22 17.71 -11.13
CA ASP A 47 -35.23 16.25 -11.16
C ASP A 47 -34.45 15.64 -9.96
N PRO A 48 -35.14 14.99 -9.00
CA PRO A 48 -34.52 14.33 -7.85
C PRO A 48 -33.55 13.19 -8.21
N MET A 49 -33.59 12.69 -9.46
CA MET A 49 -32.74 11.60 -9.94
C MET A 49 -31.54 12.08 -10.77
N ALA A 50 -31.39 13.39 -11.02
CA ALA A 50 -30.34 13.97 -11.84
C ALA A 50 -28.90 13.68 -11.35
N PHE A 51 -28.73 13.26 -10.09
CA PHE A 51 -27.42 12.86 -9.56
C PHE A 51 -26.89 11.55 -10.17
N LEU A 52 -27.77 10.68 -10.70
CA LEU A 52 -27.37 9.42 -11.34
C LEU A 52 -26.74 9.64 -12.72
N ASP A 53 -27.06 10.77 -13.36
CA ASP A 53 -26.52 11.16 -14.66
C ASP A 53 -25.22 11.97 -14.53
N MET A 54 -24.71 12.16 -13.31
CA MET A 54 -23.43 12.82 -13.08
C MET A 54 -22.26 11.90 -13.48
N PRO A 55 -21.41 12.30 -14.45
CA PRO A 55 -20.23 11.50 -14.81
C PRO A 55 -19.29 11.29 -13.61
N VAL A 56 -18.82 10.05 -13.43
CA VAL A 56 -17.94 9.58 -12.35
C VAL A 56 -16.47 9.67 -12.79
N GLY A 57 -15.55 10.04 -11.90
CA GLY A 57 -14.13 10.21 -12.21
C GLY A 57 -13.75 11.63 -12.68
N ARG A 58 -14.34 12.67 -12.08
CA ARG A 58 -14.08 14.05 -12.49
C ARG A 58 -12.75 14.55 -11.97
N SER A 59 -11.86 14.88 -12.90
CA SER A 59 -10.63 15.59 -12.61
C SER A 59 -10.89 17.09 -12.50
N VAL A 60 -10.23 17.73 -11.53
CA VAL A 60 -10.11 19.19 -11.42
C VAL A 60 -8.63 19.53 -11.66
N PHE A 61 -8.36 20.50 -12.53
CA PHE A 61 -7.00 20.92 -12.86
C PHE A 61 -6.63 22.17 -12.08
N LEU A 62 -5.59 22.09 -11.24
CA LEU A 62 -5.04 23.25 -10.54
C LEU A 62 -3.92 23.85 -11.39
N VAL A 63 -4.06 25.14 -11.71
CA VAL A 63 -3.12 25.91 -12.52
C VAL A 63 -2.51 27.01 -11.67
N GLY A 64 -1.21 26.94 -11.42
CA GLY A 64 -0.48 27.96 -10.69
C GLY A 64 -0.29 29.22 -11.51
N ASP A 65 -0.12 30.37 -10.86
CA ASP A 65 0.26 31.60 -11.57
C ASP A 65 1.59 31.48 -12.32
N SER A 66 2.43 30.51 -11.94
CA SER A 66 3.68 30.14 -12.63
C SER A 66 3.48 29.38 -13.95
N GLY A 67 2.27 28.86 -14.24
CA GLY A 67 2.01 27.98 -15.37
C GLY A 67 2.07 26.49 -15.06
N ARG A 68 2.38 26.08 -13.82
CA ARG A 68 2.33 24.68 -13.39
C ARG A 68 0.89 24.16 -13.42
N ILE A 69 0.67 22.98 -13.98
CA ILE A 69 -0.64 22.32 -14.03
C ILE A 69 -0.57 21.00 -13.29
N GLU A 70 -1.52 20.75 -12.39
CA GLU A 70 -1.66 19.52 -11.64
C GLU A 70 -3.09 19.00 -11.77
N GLU A 71 -3.24 17.71 -12.08
CA GLU A 71 -4.53 17.03 -12.14
C GLU A 71 -4.85 16.44 -10.77
N VAL A 72 -5.99 16.85 -10.21
CA VAL A 72 -6.44 16.38 -8.89
C VAL A 72 -7.66 15.49 -9.05
N SER A 73 -7.57 14.31 -8.44
CA SER A 73 -8.65 13.33 -8.38
C SER A 73 -9.78 13.77 -7.43
N SER A 74 -11.02 13.41 -7.76
CA SER A 74 -12.22 13.68 -6.95
C SER A 74 -12.20 13.10 -5.53
N SER A 75 -11.20 12.27 -5.19
CA SER A 75 -11.02 11.66 -3.86
C SER A 75 -10.46 12.62 -2.80
N ILE A 76 -9.91 13.77 -3.21
CA ILE A 76 -9.34 14.78 -2.31
C ILE A 76 -10.28 15.99 -2.23
N PRO A 77 -10.65 16.48 -1.03
CA PRO A 77 -11.48 17.68 -0.90
C PRO A 77 -10.85 18.89 -1.65
N PRO A 78 -11.62 19.63 -2.47
CA PRO A 78 -11.06 20.69 -3.33
C PRO A 78 -10.25 21.77 -2.58
N GLN A 79 -10.68 22.13 -1.38
CA GLN A 79 -10.00 23.12 -0.54
C GLN A 79 -8.64 22.61 -0.04
N GLN A 80 -8.53 21.32 0.25
CA GLN A 80 -7.29 20.70 0.68
C GLN A 80 -6.29 20.64 -0.47
N ALA A 81 -6.72 20.19 -1.65
CA ALA A 81 -5.88 20.14 -2.84
C ALA A 81 -5.38 21.54 -3.25
N GLN A 82 -6.24 22.57 -3.16
CA GLN A 82 -5.84 23.95 -3.43
C GLN A 82 -4.79 24.47 -2.44
N ALA A 83 -4.90 24.11 -1.15
CA ALA A 83 -3.95 24.52 -0.12
C ALA A 83 -2.58 23.85 -0.29
N GLU A 84 -2.56 22.54 -0.58
CA GLU A 84 -1.33 21.78 -0.85
C GLU A 84 -0.63 22.31 -2.11
N PHE A 85 -1.39 22.56 -3.18
CA PHE A 85 -0.88 23.15 -4.41
C PHE A 85 -0.30 24.56 -4.19
N ALA A 86 -0.98 25.40 -3.41
CA ALA A 86 -0.53 26.76 -3.09
C ALA A 86 0.78 26.75 -2.28
N ALA A 87 0.92 25.85 -1.32
CA ALA A 87 2.16 25.69 -0.56
C ALA A 87 3.34 25.31 -1.46
N ALA A 88 3.11 24.43 -2.45
CA ALA A 88 4.11 24.04 -3.44
C ALA A 88 4.46 25.17 -4.45
N GLU A 89 3.48 25.98 -4.87
CA GLU A 89 3.73 27.16 -5.74
C GLU A 89 4.57 28.24 -5.02
N LEU A 90 4.24 28.55 -3.76
CA LEU A 90 4.95 29.57 -2.98
C LEU A 90 6.40 29.18 -2.67
N SER A 91 6.67 27.89 -2.52
CA SER A 91 8.03 27.37 -2.36
C SER A 91 8.83 27.34 -3.68
N GLY A 92 8.16 27.33 -4.84
CA GLY A 92 8.76 27.41 -6.18
C GLY A 92 8.98 28.83 -6.74
N GLN A 93 8.18 29.83 -6.32
CA GLN A 93 8.23 31.20 -6.86
C GLN A 93 9.50 32.00 -6.55
N GLY A 94 10.42 31.49 -5.72
CA GLY A 94 11.67 32.16 -5.38
C GLY A 94 12.77 32.13 -6.46
N ARG A 95 12.57 31.50 -7.63
CA ARG A 95 13.69 31.28 -8.58
C ARG A 95 13.49 31.67 -10.06
N ASN A 96 12.29 31.98 -10.55
CA ASN A 96 12.10 32.15 -12.01
C ASN A 96 11.42 33.48 -12.38
N GLY A 97 12.23 34.50 -12.68
CA GLY A 97 11.84 35.60 -13.55
C GLY A 97 12.10 35.23 -15.01
N ASP A 98 11.06 35.35 -15.85
CA ASP A 98 10.99 35.20 -17.32
C ASP A 98 12.30 34.88 -18.07
N THR A 99 12.43 33.64 -18.54
CA THR A 99 13.22 33.30 -19.72
C THR A 99 12.54 32.12 -20.40
N SER A 100 12.26 32.21 -21.70
CA SER A 100 11.56 31.13 -22.40
C SER A 100 12.43 29.86 -22.39
N ALA A 101 11.82 28.68 -22.27
CA ALA A 101 12.55 27.40 -22.24
C ALA A 101 13.46 27.19 -23.47
N ALA A 102 13.12 27.81 -24.61
CA ALA A 102 13.96 27.80 -25.80
C ALA A 102 15.21 28.67 -25.65
N ASP A 103 15.09 29.84 -25.01
CA ASP A 103 16.21 30.72 -24.70
C ASP A 103 17.09 30.12 -23.59
N PHE A 104 16.50 29.41 -22.62
CA PHE A 104 17.23 28.64 -21.61
C PHE A 104 18.02 27.48 -22.24
N MET A 105 17.42 26.72 -23.16
CA MET A 105 18.12 25.65 -23.87
C MET A 105 19.21 26.18 -24.81
N ALA A 106 19.01 27.35 -25.44
CA ALA A 106 20.03 27.98 -26.28
C ALA A 106 21.18 28.59 -25.45
N GLU A 107 20.89 29.15 -24.28
CA GLU A 107 21.90 29.59 -23.31
C GLU A 107 22.66 28.40 -22.72
N PHE A 108 21.96 27.31 -22.41
CA PHE A 108 22.53 26.05 -21.92
C PHE A 108 23.43 25.39 -22.98
N GLU A 109 23.03 25.34 -24.25
CA GLU A 109 23.88 24.84 -25.35
C GLU A 109 25.11 25.73 -25.61
N ARG A 110 24.99 27.04 -25.40
CA ARG A 110 26.11 27.98 -25.51
C ARG A 110 27.10 27.80 -24.35
N GLN A 111 26.59 27.66 -23.13
CA GLN A 111 27.41 27.33 -21.95
C GLN A 111 28.02 25.93 -22.04
N PHE A 112 27.36 24.96 -22.68
CA PHE A 112 27.88 23.62 -22.96
C PHE A 112 29.09 23.64 -23.92
N HIS A 113 29.09 24.52 -24.94
CA HIS A 113 30.23 24.70 -25.83
C HIS A 113 31.37 25.54 -25.21
N GLU A 114 31.06 26.45 -24.29
CA GLU A 114 32.06 27.23 -23.54
C GLU A 114 32.69 26.42 -22.38
N ALA A 115 31.94 25.50 -21.77
CA ALA A 115 32.38 24.60 -20.70
C ALA A 115 33.09 23.32 -21.20
N ALA A 116 33.11 23.08 -22.51
CA ALA A 116 33.96 22.05 -23.13
C ALA A 116 35.46 22.43 -23.14
N GLY A 117 35.84 23.57 -22.54
CA GLY A 117 37.23 23.94 -22.27
C GLY A 117 37.71 23.43 -20.91
N ASP A 118 38.52 22.37 -20.94
CA ASP A 118 39.43 21.88 -19.89
C ASP A 118 38.95 22.01 -18.43
N GLY A 119 38.14 21.03 -18.00
CA GLY A 119 37.89 20.76 -16.58
C GLY A 119 37.63 19.27 -16.35
N ASP A 120 38.50 18.62 -15.56
CA ASP A 120 38.37 17.21 -15.17
C ASP A 120 37.05 16.98 -14.38
N PRO A 121 36.26 15.93 -14.69
CA PRO A 121 35.04 15.63 -13.93
C PRO A 121 35.38 15.17 -12.52
N ALA A 122 34.72 15.77 -11.52
CA ALA A 122 34.75 15.31 -10.15
C ALA A 122 34.00 13.96 -10.04
N ILE A 123 34.70 12.96 -9.50
CA ILE A 123 34.32 11.54 -9.32
C ILE A 123 34.68 10.66 -10.54
N ALA A 124 35.81 9.95 -10.42
CA ALA A 124 36.40 9.13 -11.49
C ALA A 124 36.01 7.64 -11.43
N SER A 125 35.31 7.17 -10.39
CA SER A 125 34.95 5.76 -10.24
C SER A 125 33.84 5.54 -9.21
N PHE A 126 32.90 4.64 -9.50
CA PHE A 126 31.89 4.16 -8.56
C PHE A 126 32.27 2.76 -8.07
N THR A 127 32.11 2.49 -6.77
CA THR A 127 32.40 1.16 -6.19
C THR A 127 31.10 0.51 -5.75
N VAL A 128 30.76 -0.62 -6.35
CA VAL A 128 29.64 -1.46 -5.92
C VAL A 128 30.09 -2.27 -4.70
N VAL A 129 29.42 -2.10 -3.56
CA VAL A 129 29.89 -2.67 -2.27
C VAL A 129 29.50 -4.15 -2.09
N ASP A 130 28.57 -4.67 -2.90
CA ASP A 130 28.20 -6.10 -2.91
C ASP A 130 28.63 -6.77 -4.23
N THR A 131 29.70 -7.57 -4.19
CA THR A 131 30.15 -8.42 -5.30
C THR A 131 30.39 -9.85 -4.81
N PRO A 132 29.90 -10.91 -5.49
CA PRO A 132 30.24 -12.29 -5.14
C PRO A 132 31.75 -12.57 -5.38
N PRO A 133 32.39 -13.52 -4.68
CA PRO A 133 33.81 -13.79 -4.86
C PRO A 133 34.10 -14.48 -6.19
N ALA A 134 35.06 -13.95 -6.95
CA ALA A 134 35.55 -14.54 -8.19
C ALA A 134 36.86 -15.30 -7.96
N ASP A 135 36.87 -16.61 -8.25
CA ASP A 135 38.05 -17.36 -8.75
C ASP A 135 37.72 -18.86 -8.97
N ALA A 136 37.47 -19.27 -10.23
CA ALA A 136 37.73 -20.62 -10.77
C ALA A 136 37.62 -20.61 -12.31
N PRO A 137 38.41 -21.43 -13.06
CA PRO A 137 38.32 -21.46 -14.52
C PRO A 137 37.50 -22.63 -15.10
N ALA A 138 36.66 -22.28 -16.08
CA ALA A 138 36.28 -22.95 -17.34
C ALA A 138 35.12 -23.97 -17.41
N THR A 139 34.06 -23.47 -18.05
CA THR A 139 33.03 -24.04 -18.92
C THR A 139 32.11 -25.08 -18.32
N ASP A 140 31.10 -24.59 -17.59
CA ASP A 140 29.87 -25.27 -17.18
C ASP A 140 28.71 -24.24 -17.19
N PRO A 141 27.42 -24.62 -17.08
CA PRO A 141 26.29 -23.68 -17.03
C PRO A 141 26.45 -22.55 -15.98
N GLU A 142 27.23 -22.81 -14.93
CA GLU A 142 27.61 -21.84 -13.90
C GLU A 142 28.46 -20.68 -14.46
N ASP A 143 29.22 -20.88 -15.55
CA ASP A 143 29.99 -19.83 -16.23
C ASP A 143 29.10 -18.91 -17.09
N GLU A 144 28.03 -19.44 -17.69
CA GLU A 144 27.07 -18.63 -18.48
C GLU A 144 26.24 -17.73 -17.57
N ASP A 145 25.81 -18.25 -16.41
CA ASP A 145 25.11 -17.48 -15.38
C ASP A 145 26.02 -16.40 -14.79
N ALA A 146 27.29 -16.73 -14.50
CA ALA A 146 28.27 -15.77 -14.01
C ALA A 146 28.57 -14.67 -15.06
N ALA A 147 28.71 -15.02 -16.33
CA ALA A 147 28.91 -14.06 -17.42
C ALA A 147 27.70 -13.13 -17.59
N THR A 148 26.48 -13.67 -17.50
CA THR A 148 25.24 -12.91 -17.56
C THR A 148 25.12 -11.95 -16.36
N ALA A 149 25.43 -12.42 -15.15
CA ALA A 149 25.44 -11.59 -13.95
C ALA A 149 26.50 -10.47 -14.03
N GLN A 150 27.65 -10.76 -14.64
CA GLN A 150 28.69 -9.77 -14.89
C GLN A 150 28.23 -8.72 -15.94
N GLU A 151 27.60 -9.15 -17.04
CA GLU A 151 27.01 -8.25 -18.05
C GLU A 151 25.95 -7.34 -17.42
N ALA A 152 25.04 -7.89 -16.60
CA ALA A 152 24.00 -7.13 -15.90
C ALA A 152 24.60 -6.12 -14.91
N SER A 153 25.66 -6.51 -14.20
CA SER A 153 26.38 -5.63 -13.27
C SER A 153 27.11 -4.48 -13.98
N GLN A 154 27.71 -4.74 -15.15
CA GLN A 154 28.39 -3.71 -15.94
C GLN A 154 27.44 -2.61 -16.45
N LEU A 155 26.15 -2.92 -16.58
CA LEU A 155 25.13 -1.94 -16.99
C LEU A 155 24.69 -1.02 -15.84
N ILE A 156 25.03 -1.31 -14.58
CA ILE A 156 24.67 -0.45 -13.43
C ILE A 156 25.47 0.85 -13.41
N GLU A 157 26.77 0.78 -13.69
CA GLU A 157 27.65 1.96 -13.67
C GLU A 157 27.16 3.10 -14.59
N PRO A 158 26.84 2.88 -15.88
CA PRO A 158 26.33 3.95 -16.74
C PRO A 158 24.96 4.48 -16.29
N ILE A 159 24.12 3.67 -15.64
CA ILE A 159 22.85 4.13 -15.04
C ILE A 159 23.15 5.10 -13.89
N VAL A 160 24.01 4.70 -12.95
CA VAL A 160 24.42 5.52 -11.80
C VAL A 160 25.05 6.83 -12.23
N GLN A 161 25.97 6.79 -13.21
CA GLN A 161 26.64 7.97 -13.74
C GLN A 161 25.64 8.98 -14.33
N GLN A 162 24.65 8.52 -15.11
CA GLN A 162 23.64 9.40 -15.68
C GLN A 162 22.68 9.94 -14.63
N LEU A 163 22.29 9.14 -13.64
CA LEU A 163 21.44 9.61 -12.54
C LEU A 163 22.16 10.69 -11.72
N ALA A 164 23.43 10.48 -11.36
CA ALA A 164 24.23 11.43 -10.59
C ALA A 164 24.31 12.82 -11.24
N GLN A 165 24.30 12.90 -12.57
CA GLN A 165 24.31 14.16 -13.34
C GLN A 165 23.01 14.96 -13.24
N LEU A 166 21.91 14.33 -12.80
CA LEU A 166 20.62 14.99 -12.57
C LEU A 166 20.53 15.65 -11.20
N GLY A 167 21.49 15.36 -10.31
CA GLY A 167 21.49 15.86 -8.95
C GLY A 167 21.73 17.36 -8.86
N PRO A 168 21.09 18.05 -7.91
CA PRO A 168 21.39 19.45 -7.63
C PRO A 168 22.84 19.60 -7.13
N GLU A 169 23.45 20.75 -7.36
CA GLU A 169 24.80 21.03 -6.87
C GLU A 169 24.90 20.80 -5.35
N GLY A 170 25.91 20.03 -4.92
CA GLY A 170 26.18 19.75 -3.52
C GLY A 170 25.36 18.61 -2.90
N TRP A 171 24.71 17.77 -3.71
CA TRP A 171 24.02 16.57 -3.21
C TRP A 171 24.96 15.64 -2.42
N GLU A 172 24.38 14.95 -1.42
CA GLU A 172 25.11 14.07 -0.50
C GLU A 172 24.88 12.59 -0.82
N GLU A 173 23.63 12.25 -1.13
CA GLU A 173 23.22 10.93 -1.60
C GLU A 173 22.01 11.04 -2.54
N PHE A 174 21.79 9.99 -3.32
CA PHE A 174 20.51 9.78 -4.00
C PHE A 174 20.04 8.34 -3.86
N SER A 175 18.72 8.19 -3.85
CA SER A 175 18.03 6.91 -3.99
C SER A 175 17.30 6.88 -5.32
N ALA A 176 17.45 5.79 -6.06
CA ALA A 176 16.73 5.56 -7.30
C ALA A 176 16.02 4.21 -7.26
N GLU A 177 14.70 4.23 -7.47
CA GLU A 177 13.84 3.06 -7.40
C GLU A 177 13.11 2.88 -8.72
N PHE A 178 13.28 1.71 -9.33
CA PHE A 178 12.68 1.36 -10.61
C PHE A 178 11.79 0.14 -10.43
N ALA A 179 10.49 0.26 -10.69
CA ALA A 179 9.54 -0.87 -10.71
C ALA A 179 9.08 -1.12 -12.15
N PHE A 180 9.67 -2.13 -12.79
CA PHE A 180 9.56 -2.34 -14.23
C PHE A 180 8.94 -3.70 -14.52
N THR A 181 8.03 -3.70 -15.50
CA THR A 181 7.45 -4.87 -16.15
C THR A 181 7.64 -4.72 -17.67
N VAL A 182 7.22 -5.70 -18.45
CA VAL A 182 7.20 -5.58 -19.92
C VAL A 182 6.29 -4.46 -20.44
N SER A 183 5.23 -4.08 -19.69
CA SER A 183 4.20 -3.16 -20.18
C SER A 183 4.01 -1.88 -19.33
N SER A 184 4.73 -1.75 -18.21
CA SER A 184 4.71 -0.58 -17.33
C SER A 184 6.06 -0.34 -16.65
N GLN A 185 6.39 0.94 -16.46
CA GLN A 185 7.65 1.39 -15.87
C GLN A 185 7.37 2.55 -14.91
N ILE A 186 7.68 2.35 -13.63
CA ILE A 186 7.72 3.41 -12.62
C ILE A 186 9.17 3.66 -12.27
N ALA A 187 9.58 4.92 -12.26
CA ALA A 187 10.91 5.35 -11.85
C ALA A 187 10.79 6.53 -10.88
N GLN A 188 11.44 6.40 -9.72
CA GLN A 188 11.57 7.45 -8.72
C GLN A 188 13.04 7.71 -8.47
N LEU A 189 13.43 8.98 -8.47
CA LEU A 189 14.77 9.41 -8.14
C LEU A 189 14.67 10.54 -7.14
N GLN A 190 15.38 10.38 -6.04
CA GLN A 190 15.35 11.29 -4.92
C GLN A 190 16.76 11.64 -4.50
N PHE A 191 17.06 12.95 -4.39
CA PHE A 191 18.34 13.44 -3.88
C PHE A 191 18.18 14.02 -2.48
N THR A 192 19.19 13.80 -1.64
CA THR A 192 19.33 14.40 -0.32
C THR A 192 20.48 15.39 -0.30
N SER A 193 20.28 16.55 0.31
CA SER A 193 21.29 17.60 0.52
C SER A 193 20.96 18.41 1.77
N GLN A 194 21.86 18.49 2.75
CA GLN A 194 21.72 19.35 3.95
C GLN A 194 20.30 19.32 4.56
N ASP A 195 19.81 18.12 4.86
CA ASP A 195 18.47 17.82 5.42
C ASP A 195 17.26 18.11 4.50
N ARG A 196 17.50 18.38 3.21
CA ARG A 196 16.43 18.53 2.21
C ARG A 196 16.45 17.36 1.26
N THR A 197 15.26 16.90 0.94
CA THR A 197 15.05 15.79 0.02
C THR A 197 14.19 16.27 -1.15
N GLY A 198 14.58 15.96 -2.38
CA GLY A 198 13.90 16.41 -3.60
C GLY A 198 13.77 15.32 -4.65
N LEU A 199 12.57 15.18 -5.21
CA LEU A 199 12.31 14.28 -6.33
C LEU A 199 12.79 14.91 -7.64
N VAL A 200 13.42 14.09 -8.48
CA VAL A 200 13.90 14.48 -9.81
C VAL A 200 13.33 13.49 -10.84
N PRO A 201 12.69 13.96 -11.92
CA PRO A 201 12.21 13.06 -12.97
C PRO A 201 13.36 12.29 -13.63
N VAL A 202 13.16 10.99 -13.89
CA VAL A 202 14.15 10.17 -14.60
C VAL A 202 13.94 10.30 -16.12
N PRO A 203 14.97 10.71 -16.90
CA PRO A 203 14.88 10.77 -18.35
C PRO A 203 14.66 9.40 -19.00
N GLN A 204 13.95 9.39 -20.13
CA GLN A 204 13.67 8.16 -20.88
C GLN A 204 14.94 7.41 -21.33
N SER A 205 16.04 8.13 -21.58
CA SER A 205 17.34 7.51 -21.92
C SER A 205 17.88 6.63 -20.79
N VAL A 206 17.71 7.06 -19.54
CA VAL A 206 18.11 6.28 -18.35
C VAL A 206 17.16 5.11 -18.14
N ALA A 207 15.85 5.33 -18.29
CA ALA A 207 14.86 4.25 -18.25
C ALA A 207 15.13 3.16 -19.30
N ALA A 208 15.61 3.52 -20.49
CA ALA A 208 16.01 2.57 -21.53
C ALA A 208 17.25 1.75 -21.12
N LEU A 209 18.21 2.35 -20.41
CA LEU A 209 19.36 1.61 -19.86
C LEU A 209 18.92 0.63 -18.77
N VAL A 210 18.04 1.06 -17.88
CA VAL A 210 17.46 0.19 -16.84
C VAL A 210 16.67 -0.97 -17.47
N SER A 211 15.89 -0.70 -18.52
CA SER A 211 15.17 -1.74 -19.28
C SER A 211 16.14 -2.76 -19.88
N ARG A 212 17.22 -2.30 -20.51
CA ARG A 212 18.26 -3.17 -21.06
C ARG A 212 18.95 -4.00 -19.97
N GLN A 213 19.21 -3.40 -18.81
CA GLN A 213 19.77 -4.12 -17.67
C GLN A 213 18.83 -5.24 -17.20
N ARG A 214 17.53 -4.93 -17.10
CA ARG A 214 16.49 -5.91 -16.76
C ARG A 214 16.42 -7.06 -17.78
N GLU A 215 16.50 -6.76 -19.07
CA GLU A 215 16.51 -7.79 -20.13
C GLU A 215 17.71 -8.73 -20.05
N VAL A 216 18.88 -8.24 -19.62
CA VAL A 216 20.05 -9.08 -19.38
C VAL A 216 19.85 -9.92 -18.10
N ALA A 217 19.38 -9.30 -17.01
CA ALA A 217 19.07 -10.00 -15.76
C ALA A 217 18.00 -11.09 -15.97
N ALA A 218 17.06 -10.89 -16.89
CA ALA A 218 16.02 -11.87 -17.22
C ALA A 218 16.55 -13.21 -17.75
N ARG A 219 17.81 -13.26 -18.22
CA ARG A 219 18.46 -14.48 -18.68
C ARG A 219 19.03 -15.32 -17.54
N MET A 220 19.14 -14.74 -16.33
CA MET A 220 19.58 -15.47 -15.13
C MET A 220 18.48 -16.43 -14.65
N PRO A 221 18.82 -17.48 -13.88
CA PRO A 221 17.84 -18.44 -13.36
C PRO A 221 16.71 -17.82 -12.51
N ALA A 222 16.98 -16.69 -11.84
CA ALA A 222 15.99 -15.95 -11.06
C ALA A 222 14.94 -15.23 -11.92
N GLY A 223 15.20 -15.06 -13.22
CA GLY A 223 14.40 -14.24 -14.12
C GLY A 223 14.60 -12.74 -13.87
N PRO A 224 13.77 -11.87 -14.47
CA PRO A 224 13.91 -10.44 -14.27
C PRO A 224 13.52 -10.05 -12.84
N TRP A 225 14.22 -9.07 -12.28
CA TRP A 225 13.77 -8.43 -11.05
C TRP A 225 12.46 -7.65 -11.29
N TRP A 226 11.68 -7.43 -10.22
CA TRP A 226 10.51 -6.55 -10.26
C TRP A 226 10.88 -5.12 -9.92
N ARG A 227 11.77 -4.94 -8.92
CA ARG A 227 12.36 -3.63 -8.62
C ARG A 227 13.88 -3.65 -8.61
N LEU A 228 14.47 -2.55 -9.06
CA LEU A 228 15.87 -2.21 -8.90
C LEU A 228 15.95 -0.99 -7.99
N VAL A 229 16.61 -1.15 -6.84
CA VAL A 229 16.81 -0.08 -5.85
C VAL A 229 18.29 0.22 -5.76
N LEU A 230 18.64 1.49 -6.01
CA LEU A 230 19.99 2.01 -5.95
C LEU A 230 20.07 3.05 -4.85
N ASN A 231 21.09 2.95 -4.01
CA ASN A 231 21.46 4.03 -3.08
C ASN A 231 22.92 4.40 -3.35
N VAL A 232 23.16 5.68 -3.63
CA VAL A 232 24.47 6.17 -4.06
C VAL A 232 24.85 7.39 -3.27
N THR A 233 26.05 7.39 -2.70
CA THR A 233 26.60 8.56 -2.02
C THR A 233 27.44 9.42 -2.97
N ASN A 234 27.68 10.67 -2.61
CA ASN A 234 28.54 11.58 -3.37
C ASN A 234 30.02 11.17 -3.39
N ARG A 235 30.38 10.09 -2.68
CA ARG A 235 31.69 9.44 -2.75
C ARG A 235 31.76 8.33 -3.80
N GLY A 236 30.64 8.06 -4.47
CA GLY A 236 30.50 6.97 -5.44
C GLY A 236 30.31 5.59 -4.81
N GLU A 237 30.04 5.52 -3.51
CA GLU A 237 29.64 4.27 -2.85
C GLU A 237 28.24 3.92 -3.33
N THR A 238 28.07 2.71 -3.89
CA THR A 238 26.81 2.27 -4.51
C THR A 238 26.34 0.97 -3.88
N THR A 239 25.11 0.97 -3.40
CA THR A 239 24.37 -0.23 -3.01
C THR A 239 23.33 -0.54 -4.09
N VAL A 240 23.30 -1.78 -4.55
CA VAL A 240 22.37 -2.27 -5.58
C VAL A 240 21.53 -3.38 -4.96
N ASN A 241 20.21 -3.24 -4.99
CA ASN A 241 19.31 -4.29 -4.55
C ASN A 241 18.31 -4.64 -5.67
N TYR A 242 18.13 -5.94 -5.88
CA TYR A 242 17.15 -6.49 -6.80
C TYR A 242 16.03 -7.13 -5.99
N ASP A 243 14.83 -6.57 -6.11
CA ASP A 243 13.64 -7.06 -5.42
C ASP A 243 12.85 -8.00 -6.35
N TYR A 244 12.70 -9.25 -5.92
CA TYR A 244 11.93 -10.29 -6.60
C TYR A 244 10.53 -10.48 -5.99
N GLY A 245 10.10 -9.55 -5.13
CA GLY A 245 8.80 -9.55 -4.50
C GLY A 245 8.76 -10.35 -3.21
N ASP A 246 9.89 -10.52 -2.51
CA ASP A 246 9.88 -11.24 -1.23
C ASP A 246 8.92 -10.57 -0.23
N GLU A 247 8.73 -9.25 -0.37
CA GLU A 247 7.70 -8.44 0.29
C GLU A 247 6.81 -7.70 -0.73
N PRO A 248 5.60 -7.23 -0.36
CA PRO A 248 4.79 -6.35 -1.18
C PRO A 248 5.53 -5.06 -1.46
N PHE A 249 5.38 -4.61 -2.69
CA PHE A 249 5.92 -3.33 -3.09
C PHE A 249 5.16 -2.17 -2.41
N PRO A 250 5.86 -1.04 -2.17
CA PRO A 250 5.22 0.22 -1.82
C PRO A 250 4.12 0.60 -2.82
N GLU A 251 3.07 1.27 -2.35
CA GLU A 251 1.89 1.61 -3.17
C GLU A 251 2.25 2.46 -4.40
N ASP A 252 3.21 3.36 -4.24
CA ASP A 252 3.74 4.23 -5.29
C ASP A 252 4.65 3.52 -6.30
N GLN A 253 4.91 2.22 -6.10
CA GLN A 253 5.69 1.35 -6.98
C GLN A 253 4.94 0.09 -7.39
N LEU A 254 3.72 -0.09 -6.88
CA LEU A 254 2.84 -1.19 -7.24
C LEU A 254 2.05 -0.82 -8.49
N VAL A 255 2.38 -1.47 -9.62
CA VAL A 255 1.63 -1.29 -10.87
C VAL A 255 0.34 -2.12 -10.86
N ALA A 256 -0.58 -1.84 -11.79
CA ALA A 256 -1.83 -2.61 -11.90
C ALA A 256 -1.58 -4.11 -12.18
N PRO A 257 -2.47 -5.03 -11.72
CA PRO A 257 -2.32 -6.48 -11.89
C PRO A 257 -2.06 -6.95 -13.33
N GLU A 258 -2.61 -6.25 -14.31
CA GLU A 258 -2.45 -6.52 -15.75
C GLU A 258 -0.97 -6.55 -16.16
N HIS A 259 -0.17 -5.61 -15.65
CA HIS A 259 1.23 -5.48 -16.02
C HIS A 259 2.10 -6.63 -15.48
N TYR A 260 1.75 -7.13 -14.30
CA TYR A 260 2.39 -8.34 -13.77
C TYR A 260 1.97 -9.59 -14.54
N ARG A 261 0.73 -9.66 -15.03
CA ARG A 261 0.27 -10.77 -15.90
C ARG A 261 1.03 -10.79 -17.22
N ASP A 262 1.16 -9.64 -17.87
CA ASP A 262 1.92 -9.51 -19.12
C ASP A 262 3.38 -9.93 -18.92
N ASP A 263 3.99 -9.55 -17.78
CA ASP A 263 5.37 -9.90 -17.47
C ASP A 263 5.54 -11.38 -17.18
N LEU A 264 4.59 -12.02 -16.47
CA LEU A 264 4.59 -13.47 -16.23
C LEU A 264 4.31 -14.28 -17.50
N GLU A 265 3.60 -13.72 -18.48
CA GLU A 265 3.44 -14.35 -19.80
C GLU A 265 4.76 -14.29 -20.59
N ALA A 266 5.46 -13.15 -20.55
CA ALA A 266 6.75 -12.97 -21.23
C ALA A 266 7.91 -13.73 -20.54
N TYR A 267 7.91 -13.75 -19.21
CA TYR A 267 8.91 -14.39 -18.36
C TYR A 267 8.24 -15.33 -17.35
N PRO A 268 7.81 -16.54 -17.79
CA PRO A 268 7.14 -17.49 -16.92
C PRO A 268 8.01 -17.90 -15.73
N ARG A 269 7.41 -17.90 -14.53
CA ARG A 269 8.05 -18.35 -13.29
C ARG A 269 7.35 -19.58 -12.75
N ALA A 270 8.13 -20.54 -12.24
CA ALA A 270 7.57 -21.74 -11.62
C ALA A 270 6.82 -21.42 -10.31
N ARG A 271 7.21 -20.34 -9.63
CA ARG A 271 6.63 -19.90 -8.38
C ARG A 271 6.84 -18.39 -8.23
N ILE A 272 5.84 -17.72 -7.68
CA ILE A 272 5.91 -16.32 -7.26
C ILE A 272 5.47 -16.16 -5.81
N PRO A 273 5.90 -15.09 -5.12
CA PRO A 273 5.42 -14.75 -3.79
C PRO A 273 3.89 -14.73 -3.72
N VAL A 274 3.30 -15.27 -2.65
CA VAL A 274 1.85 -15.47 -2.51
C VAL A 274 1.08 -14.16 -2.66
N TRP A 275 1.61 -13.06 -2.11
CA TRP A 275 0.99 -11.74 -2.21
C TRP A 275 0.84 -11.30 -3.67
N LEU A 276 1.86 -11.53 -4.51
CA LEU A 276 1.87 -11.15 -5.91
C LEU A 276 0.95 -12.07 -6.72
N ALA A 277 0.94 -13.36 -6.38
CA ALA A 277 0.04 -14.34 -6.99
C ALA A 277 -1.43 -13.98 -6.74
N GLY A 278 -1.77 -13.65 -5.49
CA GLY A 278 -3.09 -13.16 -5.11
C GLY A 278 -3.42 -11.84 -5.80
N TYR A 279 -2.50 -10.87 -5.77
CA TYR A 279 -2.70 -9.55 -6.38
C TYR A 279 -2.99 -9.65 -7.89
N VAL A 280 -2.24 -10.49 -8.59
CA VAL A 280 -2.43 -10.81 -10.02
C VAL A 280 -3.79 -11.47 -10.29
N ALA A 281 -4.21 -12.40 -9.42
CA ALA A 281 -5.50 -13.08 -9.54
C ALA A 281 -6.68 -12.14 -9.23
N GLY A 282 -6.46 -11.18 -8.32
CA GLY A 282 -7.35 -10.07 -8.01
C GLY A 282 -8.70 -10.50 -7.39
N PRO A 283 -9.70 -9.60 -7.38
CA PRO A 283 -11.01 -9.87 -6.80
C PRO A 283 -11.83 -10.86 -7.64
N ALA A 284 -11.39 -11.20 -8.85
CA ALA A 284 -12.00 -12.28 -9.62
C ALA A 284 -11.82 -13.65 -8.95
N ALA A 285 -10.71 -13.85 -8.24
CA ALA A 285 -10.39 -15.12 -7.58
C ALA A 285 -11.23 -15.39 -6.34
N GLN A 286 -11.43 -14.36 -5.49
CA GLN A 286 -12.10 -14.54 -4.19
C GLN A 286 -13.30 -13.61 -3.95
N GLY A 287 -13.47 -12.56 -4.75
CA GLY A 287 -14.45 -11.50 -4.51
C GLY A 287 -15.89 -12.01 -4.44
N ARG A 288 -16.61 -11.51 -3.43
CA ARG A 288 -17.96 -11.94 -3.06
C ARG A 288 -18.85 -10.72 -2.87
N ASP A 289 -19.09 -10.00 -3.97
CA ASP A 289 -20.04 -8.89 -4.00
C ASP A 289 -21.45 -9.36 -3.55
N PRO A 290 -22.36 -8.45 -3.13
CA PRO A 290 -23.68 -8.84 -2.63
C PRO A 290 -24.51 -9.71 -3.59
N ARG A 291 -24.37 -9.52 -4.91
CA ARG A 291 -25.08 -10.33 -5.91
C ARG A 291 -24.49 -11.74 -5.97
N ARG A 292 -23.16 -11.86 -6.04
CA ARG A 292 -22.45 -13.16 -5.99
C ARG A 292 -22.74 -13.91 -4.70
N ALA A 293 -22.83 -13.21 -3.57
CA ALA A 293 -23.17 -13.81 -2.28
C ALA A 293 -24.59 -14.42 -2.29
N ALA A 294 -25.58 -13.72 -2.85
CA ALA A 294 -26.95 -14.21 -2.98
C ALA A 294 -27.06 -15.41 -3.93
N GLU A 295 -26.36 -15.36 -5.07
CA GLU A 295 -26.28 -16.46 -6.04
C GLU A 295 -25.64 -17.71 -5.40
N ALA A 296 -24.55 -17.53 -4.66
CA ALA A 296 -23.86 -18.61 -3.95
C ALA A 296 -24.72 -19.24 -2.85
N GLU A 297 -25.41 -18.44 -2.02
CA GLU A 297 -26.31 -18.96 -0.98
C GLU A 297 -27.45 -19.80 -1.59
N ALA A 298 -28.07 -19.32 -2.68
CA ALA A 298 -29.11 -20.07 -3.38
C ALA A 298 -28.57 -21.39 -3.98
N ALA A 299 -27.37 -21.36 -4.56
CA ALA A 299 -26.71 -22.55 -5.09
C ALA A 299 -26.36 -23.56 -3.98
N ASP A 300 -25.90 -23.10 -2.82
CA ASP A 300 -25.61 -23.93 -1.66
C ASP A 300 -26.87 -24.59 -1.12
N ALA A 301 -27.96 -23.82 -0.98
CA ALA A 301 -29.26 -24.34 -0.56
C ALA A 301 -29.78 -25.41 -1.54
N ALA A 302 -29.68 -25.19 -2.85
CA ALA A 302 -30.07 -26.16 -3.86
C ALA A 302 -29.21 -27.43 -3.85
N ALA A 303 -27.92 -27.30 -3.54
CA ALA A 303 -26.98 -28.41 -3.40
C ALA A 303 -27.03 -29.10 -2.02
N GLY A 304 -27.82 -28.59 -1.07
CA GLY A 304 -27.84 -29.07 0.31
C GLY A 304 -26.51 -28.86 1.04
N ARG A 305 -25.68 -27.91 0.60
CA ARG A 305 -24.44 -27.53 1.29
C ARG A 305 -24.78 -26.63 2.47
N SER A 306 -24.16 -26.90 3.62
CA SER A 306 -24.33 -26.13 4.84
C SER A 306 -22.99 -25.70 5.41
N ALA A 307 -23.01 -24.59 6.13
CA ALA A 307 -21.86 -24.09 6.87
C ALA A 307 -21.35 -25.12 7.88
N VAL A 308 -20.04 -25.12 8.14
CA VAL A 308 -19.42 -25.97 9.16
C VAL A 308 -19.40 -25.21 10.49
N PRO A 309 -20.08 -25.68 11.55
CA PRO A 309 -19.97 -25.07 12.88
C PRO A 309 -18.58 -25.31 13.47
N VAL A 310 -18.03 -24.31 14.18
CA VAL A 310 -16.71 -24.41 14.82
C VAL A 310 -16.75 -24.02 16.30
N THR A 311 -15.79 -24.57 17.06
CA THR A 311 -15.64 -24.37 18.51
C THR A 311 -14.25 -23.87 18.88
N GLU A 312 -13.38 -23.64 17.90
CA GLU A 312 -12.00 -23.18 18.10
C GLU A 312 -11.90 -21.70 18.50
N LEU A 313 -12.94 -20.93 18.19
CA LEU A 313 -13.05 -19.52 18.57
C LEU A 313 -13.91 -19.38 19.84
N PRO A 314 -13.52 -18.50 20.80
CA PRO A 314 -14.38 -18.10 21.90
C PRO A 314 -15.70 -17.51 21.38
N ALA A 315 -16.76 -17.58 22.18
CA ALA A 315 -18.04 -16.96 21.83
C ALA A 315 -17.86 -15.47 21.53
N LEU A 316 -18.67 -14.91 20.62
CA LEU A 316 -18.50 -13.53 20.14
C LEU A 316 -18.36 -12.48 21.28
N PRO A 317 -19.17 -12.48 22.35
CA PRO A 317 -19.01 -11.51 23.44
C PRO A 317 -17.64 -11.62 24.13
N GLU A 318 -17.17 -12.84 24.38
CA GLU A 318 -15.87 -13.09 25.01
C GLU A 318 -14.70 -12.71 24.09
N LEU A 319 -14.79 -13.07 22.81
CA LEU A 319 -13.79 -12.71 21.79
C LEU A 319 -13.66 -11.18 21.68
N ARG A 320 -14.79 -10.46 21.66
CA ARG A 320 -14.82 -8.98 21.65
C ARG A 320 -14.19 -8.39 22.92
N ALA A 321 -14.50 -8.94 24.09
CA ALA A 321 -13.94 -8.46 25.35
C ALA A 321 -12.41 -8.64 25.40
N ARG A 322 -11.90 -9.82 25.02
CA ARG A 322 -10.46 -10.10 24.95
C ARG A 322 -9.73 -9.16 24.01
N TRP A 323 -10.29 -8.93 22.83
CA TRP A 323 -9.73 -7.98 21.86
C TRP A 323 -9.75 -6.56 22.41
N ALA A 324 -10.84 -6.13 23.04
CA ALA A 324 -10.99 -4.78 23.59
C ALA A 324 -9.98 -4.48 24.70
N VAL A 325 -9.75 -5.41 25.64
CA VAL A 325 -8.78 -5.19 26.73
C VAL A 325 -7.34 -5.17 26.22
N LEU A 326 -7.01 -5.95 25.19
CA LEU A 326 -5.72 -5.83 24.52
C LEU A 326 -5.58 -4.47 23.83
N SER A 327 -6.57 -4.06 23.05
CA SER A 327 -6.56 -2.74 22.41
C SER A 327 -6.39 -1.63 23.44
N ALA A 328 -7.05 -1.73 24.60
CA ALA A 328 -6.90 -0.78 25.70
C ALA A 328 -5.48 -0.75 26.27
N ALA A 329 -4.86 -1.92 26.50
CA ALA A 329 -3.48 -2.02 26.98
C ALA A 329 -2.48 -1.37 26.00
N TYR A 330 -2.61 -1.67 24.69
CA TYR A 330 -1.73 -1.09 23.65
C TYR A 330 -1.96 0.41 23.44
N ALA A 331 -3.21 0.86 23.41
CA ALA A 331 -3.55 2.27 23.26
C ALA A 331 -3.09 3.08 24.47
N GLY A 332 -3.21 2.54 25.68
CA GLY A 332 -2.80 3.23 26.90
C GLY A 332 -1.30 3.45 27.01
N VAL A 333 -0.46 2.62 26.41
CA VAL A 333 0.99 2.88 26.31
C VAL A 333 1.39 3.68 25.06
N GLU A 334 0.41 4.26 24.36
CA GLU A 334 0.60 5.01 23.11
C GLU A 334 1.35 4.20 22.03
N SER A 335 1.17 2.87 22.01
CA SER A 335 1.81 2.04 21.00
C SER A 335 1.28 2.40 19.62
N GLY A 336 2.16 2.52 18.62
CA GLY A 336 1.75 2.62 17.21
C GLY A 336 1.22 1.30 16.64
N TRP A 337 1.40 0.19 17.39
CA TRP A 337 1.12 -1.18 16.95
C TRP A 337 0.00 -1.83 17.77
N GLY A 338 -0.38 -3.05 17.38
CA GLY A 338 -1.31 -3.90 18.11
C GLY A 338 -2.78 -3.72 17.73
N PRO A 339 -3.69 -4.45 18.40
CA PRO A 339 -5.11 -4.45 18.06
C PRO A 339 -5.77 -3.09 18.33
N ARG A 340 -6.77 -2.75 17.51
CA ARG A 340 -7.60 -1.54 17.67
C ARG A 340 -9.08 -1.86 17.54
N VAL A 341 -9.89 -1.11 18.27
CA VAL A 341 -11.34 -1.09 18.17
C VAL A 341 -11.77 0.20 17.48
N PHE A 342 -12.61 0.06 16.48
CA PHE A 342 -13.27 1.14 15.76
C PHE A 342 -14.79 0.99 15.88
N PRO A 343 -15.58 2.04 15.57
CA PRO A 343 -17.02 1.91 15.47
C PRO A 343 -17.42 0.79 14.49
N GLY A 344 -18.02 -0.28 15.00
CA GLY A 344 -18.54 -1.40 14.21
C GLY A 344 -17.54 -2.49 13.82
N TYR A 345 -16.24 -2.32 14.05
CA TYR A 345 -15.25 -3.37 13.76
C TYR A 345 -14.00 -3.31 14.65
N LEU A 346 -13.34 -4.46 14.78
CA LEU A 346 -12.06 -4.59 15.46
C LEU A 346 -11.01 -5.02 14.44
N TRP A 347 -9.82 -4.45 14.53
CA TRP A 347 -8.76 -4.60 13.53
C TRP A 347 -7.44 -4.96 14.20
N TYR A 348 -6.68 -5.82 13.56
CA TYR A 348 -5.35 -6.22 13.98
C TYR A 348 -4.50 -6.57 12.76
N GLU A 349 -3.26 -6.14 12.81
CA GLU A 349 -2.21 -6.47 11.84
C GLU A 349 -0.92 -6.67 12.64
N SER A 350 -0.23 -7.77 12.38
CA SER A 350 1.06 -8.09 12.97
C SER A 350 2.19 -7.32 12.27
N ASP A 351 3.36 -7.34 12.87
CA ASP A 351 4.61 -6.84 12.27
C ASP A 351 5.00 -7.61 11.00
N ARG A 352 4.49 -8.84 10.82
CA ARG A 352 4.68 -9.69 9.64
C ARG A 352 3.55 -9.59 8.61
N ARG A 353 2.70 -8.55 8.67
CA ARG A 353 1.61 -8.35 7.70
C ARG A 353 0.55 -9.46 7.67
N SER A 354 0.45 -10.22 8.76
CA SER A 354 -0.66 -11.16 9.01
C SER A 354 -1.71 -10.42 9.82
N GLY A 355 -2.99 -10.61 9.53
CA GLY A 355 -3.99 -9.80 10.21
C GLY A 355 -5.43 -10.19 9.93
N ALA A 356 -6.32 -9.54 10.68
CA ALA A 356 -7.73 -9.86 10.68
C ALA A 356 -8.60 -8.65 11.00
N THR A 357 -9.86 -8.76 10.59
CA THR A 357 -10.91 -7.82 10.95
C THR A 357 -12.12 -8.59 11.43
N LEU A 358 -12.65 -8.18 12.59
CA LEU A 358 -13.93 -8.60 13.12
C LEU A 358 -14.96 -7.49 12.87
N PHE A 359 -15.84 -7.66 11.89
CA PHE A 359 -17.01 -6.81 11.72
C PHE A 359 -18.14 -7.26 12.65
N VAL A 360 -18.70 -6.35 13.43
CA VAL A 360 -19.86 -6.59 14.28
C VAL A 360 -21.08 -5.99 13.60
N LEU A 361 -22.06 -6.84 13.28
CA LEU A 361 -23.22 -6.49 12.48
C LEU A 361 -24.49 -6.48 13.34
N PRO A 362 -25.54 -5.75 12.93
CA PRO A 362 -26.84 -5.78 13.61
C PRO A 362 -27.43 -7.19 13.69
N GLY A 363 -28.09 -7.50 14.80
CA GLY A 363 -28.84 -8.74 14.99
C GLY A 363 -28.00 -9.93 15.48
N ASP A 364 -27.04 -9.68 16.38
CA ASP A 364 -26.11 -10.71 16.90
C ASP A 364 -25.41 -11.48 15.78
N ARG A 365 -24.81 -10.71 14.86
CA ARG A 365 -24.05 -11.23 13.73
C ARG A 365 -22.66 -10.64 13.74
N ALA A 366 -21.69 -11.41 13.28
CA ALA A 366 -20.35 -10.90 13.07
C ALA A 366 -19.65 -11.68 11.96
N VAL A 367 -18.61 -11.08 11.38
CA VAL A 367 -17.70 -11.74 10.45
C VAL A 367 -16.28 -11.49 10.91
N LEU A 368 -15.55 -12.57 11.22
CA LEU A 368 -14.12 -12.55 11.47
C LEU A 368 -13.42 -13.09 10.23
N SER A 369 -12.64 -12.25 9.57
CA SER A 369 -11.95 -12.66 8.34
C SER A 369 -10.58 -12.00 8.25
N GLY A 370 -9.66 -12.61 7.52
CA GLY A 370 -8.28 -12.16 7.45
C GLY A 370 -7.40 -13.13 6.69
N GLY A 371 -6.10 -13.02 6.92
CA GLY A 371 -5.18 -14.00 6.39
C GLY A 371 -3.77 -13.85 6.90
N LYS A 372 -3.00 -14.93 6.73
CA LYS A 372 -1.56 -14.92 6.89
C LYS A 372 -0.89 -14.32 5.68
N TRP A 373 0.17 -13.57 5.94
CA TRP A 373 1.06 -13.03 4.92
C TRP A 373 1.59 -14.11 3.97
N ASP A 374 2.01 -15.25 4.53
CA ASP A 374 2.67 -16.37 3.88
C ASP A 374 1.78 -17.64 3.89
N SER A 375 0.47 -17.48 3.69
CA SER A 375 -0.48 -18.61 3.74
C SER A 375 -0.06 -19.76 2.82
N GLU A 376 0.32 -20.88 3.43
CA GLU A 376 0.64 -22.15 2.73
C GLU A 376 -0.56 -22.63 1.90
N LEU A 377 -1.77 -22.34 2.38
CA LEU A 377 -3.00 -22.71 1.70
C LEU A 377 -3.17 -21.93 0.39
N LEU A 378 -2.96 -20.61 0.42
CA LEU A 378 -3.03 -19.78 -0.79
C LEU A 378 -1.86 -20.05 -1.72
N ASP A 379 -0.69 -20.34 -1.16
CA ASP A 379 0.47 -20.77 -1.94
C ASP A 379 0.20 -22.07 -2.73
N ALA A 380 -0.36 -23.08 -2.06
CA ALA A 380 -0.73 -24.33 -2.70
C ALA A 380 -1.78 -24.12 -3.81
N ALA A 381 -2.69 -23.16 -3.64
CA ALA A 381 -3.68 -22.82 -4.65
C ALA A 381 -3.07 -22.08 -5.85
N TYR A 382 -2.42 -20.95 -5.60
CA TYR A 382 -1.92 -20.07 -6.66
C TYR A 382 -0.68 -20.63 -7.38
N ASN A 383 0.28 -21.18 -6.63
CA ASN A 383 1.52 -21.72 -7.20
C ASN A 383 1.45 -23.23 -7.41
N GLY A 384 0.71 -23.96 -6.58
CA GLY A 384 0.64 -25.42 -6.61
C GLY A 384 -0.49 -26.01 -7.47
N GLY A 385 -1.37 -25.17 -8.04
CA GLY A 385 -2.50 -25.59 -8.86
C GLY A 385 -3.61 -26.31 -8.08
N GLN A 386 -3.62 -26.22 -6.75
CA GLN A 386 -4.74 -26.68 -5.93
C GLN A 386 -5.95 -25.75 -6.11
N PRO A 387 -7.19 -26.22 -5.85
CA PRO A 387 -8.33 -25.31 -5.80
C PRO A 387 -8.15 -24.28 -4.68
N LEU A 388 -8.65 -23.06 -4.91
CA LEU A 388 -8.76 -22.05 -3.86
C LEU A 388 -9.58 -22.57 -2.67
N PRO A 389 -9.31 -22.09 -1.45
CA PRO A 389 -10.08 -22.48 -0.28
C PRO A 389 -11.56 -22.15 -0.46
N ASP A 390 -12.42 -23.10 -0.14
CA ASP A 390 -13.85 -22.85 0.01
C ASP A 390 -14.12 -22.19 1.37
N LEU A 391 -13.88 -20.88 1.42
CA LEU A 391 -14.08 -20.04 2.60
C LEU A 391 -15.55 -19.74 2.89
N PHE A 392 -16.42 -19.90 1.89
CA PHE A 392 -17.78 -19.35 1.92
C PHE A 392 -18.89 -20.40 1.73
N GLY A 393 -18.55 -21.69 1.65
CA GLY A 393 -19.54 -22.75 1.55
C GLY A 393 -20.57 -22.69 2.69
N GLY A 394 -21.84 -22.49 2.32
CA GLY A 394 -22.96 -22.33 3.25
C GLY A 394 -23.01 -20.97 3.95
N ALA A 395 -22.22 -19.99 3.52
CA ALA A 395 -22.25 -18.64 4.08
C ALA A 395 -23.52 -17.89 3.63
N PRO A 396 -24.21 -17.19 4.55
CA PRO A 396 -25.38 -16.41 4.21
C PRO A 396 -25.02 -15.17 3.37
N VAL A 397 -25.98 -14.60 2.63
CA VAL A 397 -25.77 -13.44 1.72
C VAL A 397 -25.11 -12.22 2.38
N TRP A 398 -25.30 -12.03 3.69
CA TRP A 398 -24.70 -10.90 4.42
C TRP A 398 -23.21 -11.09 4.73
N VAL A 399 -22.64 -12.28 4.50
CA VAL A 399 -21.19 -12.51 4.44
C VAL A 399 -20.76 -12.20 3.01
N ASN A 400 -20.38 -10.95 2.77
CA ASN A 400 -19.98 -10.41 1.47
C ASN A 400 -18.91 -9.33 1.65
N ASP A 401 -18.40 -8.77 0.54
CA ASP A 401 -17.27 -7.83 0.53
C ASP A 401 -17.44 -6.59 1.44
N SER A 402 -18.67 -6.23 1.84
CA SER A 402 -18.91 -5.12 2.78
C SER A 402 -18.65 -5.48 4.26
N ALA A 403 -18.54 -6.76 4.57
CA ALA A 403 -18.30 -7.27 5.92
C ALA A 403 -17.05 -8.18 5.99
N LEU A 404 -16.19 -8.15 4.96
CA LEU A 404 -14.96 -8.93 4.88
C LEU A 404 -13.73 -8.05 5.00
N ASN A 405 -12.63 -8.65 5.46
CA ASN A 405 -11.32 -8.01 5.47
C ASN A 405 -10.88 -7.64 4.05
N THR A 406 -10.21 -6.50 3.92
CA THR A 406 -9.81 -5.92 2.62
C THR A 406 -8.92 -6.83 1.77
N ARG A 407 -8.25 -7.82 2.38
CA ARG A 407 -7.50 -8.88 1.68
C ARG A 407 -8.32 -9.61 0.61
N ILE A 408 -9.65 -9.65 0.73
CA ILE A 408 -10.54 -10.23 -0.29
C ILE A 408 -10.38 -9.56 -1.66
N ARG A 409 -9.99 -8.28 -1.70
CA ARG A 409 -9.81 -7.50 -2.92
C ARG A 409 -8.55 -7.90 -3.69
N ASN A 410 -7.56 -8.44 -2.99
CA ASN A 410 -6.25 -8.79 -3.54
C ASN A 410 -6.02 -10.30 -3.55
N GLY A 411 -7.07 -11.12 -3.39
CA GLY A 411 -6.93 -12.58 -3.38
C GLY A 411 -6.14 -13.14 -2.18
N LEU A 412 -6.01 -12.40 -1.08
CA LEU A 412 -5.20 -12.77 0.08
C LEU A 412 -6.02 -13.17 1.30
N LEU A 413 -7.33 -13.38 1.15
CA LEU A 413 -8.13 -13.90 2.25
C LEU A 413 -7.84 -15.39 2.41
N SER A 414 -7.35 -15.81 3.59
CA SER A 414 -7.06 -17.23 3.87
C SER A 414 -8.01 -17.85 4.90
N PHE A 415 -8.81 -17.05 5.60
CA PHE A 415 -9.91 -17.54 6.45
C PHE A 415 -11.12 -16.61 6.50
N CYS A 416 -12.29 -17.19 6.75
CA CYS A 416 -13.52 -16.47 7.04
C CYS A 416 -14.39 -17.28 8.01
N PHE A 417 -14.78 -16.63 9.11
CA PHE A 417 -15.71 -17.15 10.10
C PHE A 417 -16.86 -16.17 10.26
N TRP A 418 -18.07 -16.67 10.44
CA TRP A 418 -19.23 -15.84 10.72
C TRP A 418 -20.00 -16.34 11.94
N TRP A 419 -20.42 -15.40 12.77
CA TRP A 419 -21.23 -15.64 13.96
C TRP A 419 -22.70 -15.47 13.63
N HIS A 420 -23.51 -16.47 13.97
CA HIS A 420 -24.95 -16.39 13.90
C HIS A 420 -25.57 -17.41 14.86
N ASN A 421 -26.72 -17.08 15.45
CA ASN A 421 -27.44 -17.98 16.38
C ASN A 421 -26.58 -18.53 17.52
N GLY A 422 -25.68 -17.71 18.08
CA GLY A 422 -24.87 -18.11 19.22
C GLY A 422 -23.69 -19.02 18.88
N GLN A 423 -23.33 -19.18 17.60
CA GLN A 423 -22.25 -20.08 17.17
C GLN A 423 -21.44 -19.50 16.00
N TRP A 424 -20.14 -19.84 15.98
CA TRP A 424 -19.25 -19.57 14.85
C TRP A 424 -19.39 -20.64 13.78
N HIS A 425 -19.34 -20.20 12.53
CA HIS A 425 -19.40 -21.04 11.33
C HIS A 425 -18.27 -20.67 10.37
N ARG A 426 -17.87 -21.62 9.52
CA ARG A 426 -16.95 -21.42 8.40
C ARG A 426 -17.39 -22.18 7.16
N GLY A 427 -16.71 -21.93 6.03
CA GLY A 427 -16.83 -22.73 4.81
C GLY A 427 -16.29 -24.16 4.97
N SER A 428 -16.25 -24.92 3.88
CA SER A 428 -15.87 -26.35 3.95
C SER A 428 -14.38 -26.56 4.20
N THR A 429 -13.52 -25.66 3.72
CA THR A 429 -12.08 -25.73 3.97
C THR A 429 -11.75 -25.47 5.44
N ASP A 430 -10.91 -26.33 6.02
CA ASP A 430 -10.38 -26.13 7.37
C ASP A 430 -9.25 -25.11 7.36
N THR A 431 -9.47 -23.97 8.00
CA THR A 431 -8.55 -22.83 8.04
C THR A 431 -8.04 -22.54 9.46
N ALA A 432 -8.14 -23.50 10.39
CA ALA A 432 -7.68 -23.32 11.76
C ALA A 432 -6.20 -22.92 11.84
N ALA A 433 -5.37 -23.52 10.98
CA ALA A 433 -3.94 -23.23 10.88
C ALA A 433 -3.64 -21.79 10.42
N GLU A 434 -4.59 -21.10 9.80
CA GLU A 434 -4.44 -19.72 9.30
C GLU A 434 -4.67 -18.67 10.41
N LEU A 435 -5.28 -19.04 11.54
CA LEU A 435 -5.62 -18.09 12.60
C LEU A 435 -4.42 -17.55 13.37
N GLY A 436 -3.34 -18.33 13.51
CA GLY A 436 -2.21 -18.08 14.41
C GLY A 436 -1.73 -16.63 14.49
N GLU A 437 -0.80 -16.23 13.62
CA GLU A 437 -0.25 -14.86 13.62
C GLU A 437 -1.25 -13.80 13.12
N ALA A 438 -2.38 -14.20 12.54
CA ALA A 438 -3.37 -13.29 11.99
C ALA A 438 -4.33 -12.73 13.05
N LEU A 439 -4.38 -13.34 14.25
CA LEU A 439 -5.15 -12.87 15.38
C LEU A 439 -4.24 -12.33 16.49
N PRO A 440 -4.68 -11.31 17.24
CA PRO A 440 -4.00 -10.94 18.49
C PRO A 440 -4.13 -12.09 19.50
N ALA A 441 -3.46 -11.98 20.65
CA ALA A 441 -3.45 -13.02 21.70
C ALA A 441 -4.82 -13.19 22.42
N ILE A 442 -5.85 -13.62 21.70
CA ILE A 442 -7.25 -13.69 22.15
C ILE A 442 -7.77 -15.14 22.22
N ALA A 443 -6.95 -16.12 21.87
CA ALA A 443 -7.32 -17.53 21.84
C ALA A 443 -7.71 -18.05 23.23
N THR A 444 -6.94 -17.68 24.26
CA THR A 444 -7.23 -18.02 25.66
C THR A 444 -7.17 -16.76 26.55
N SER A 445 -7.84 -16.81 27.70
CA SER A 445 -7.76 -15.72 28.69
C SER A 445 -6.33 -15.53 29.21
N ASP A 446 -5.58 -16.62 29.38
CA ASP A 446 -4.19 -16.58 29.87
C ASP A 446 -3.28 -15.89 28.85
N ASP A 447 -3.42 -16.19 27.56
CA ASP A 447 -2.66 -15.51 26.50
C ASP A 447 -3.00 -14.02 26.43
N THR A 448 -4.29 -13.68 26.58
CA THR A 448 -4.76 -12.28 26.62
C THR A 448 -4.13 -11.54 27.79
N VAL A 449 -4.18 -12.10 28.99
CA VAL A 449 -3.60 -11.47 30.18
C VAL A 449 -2.08 -11.33 30.06
N ALA A 450 -1.39 -12.37 29.59
CA ALA A 450 0.06 -12.32 29.38
C ALA A 450 0.45 -11.21 28.38
N ALA A 451 -0.30 -11.05 27.29
CA ALA A 451 -0.08 -9.99 26.32
C ALA A 451 -0.39 -8.59 26.89
N MET A 452 -1.43 -8.43 27.71
CA MET A 452 -1.69 -7.18 28.44
C MET A 452 -0.52 -6.81 29.36
N VAL A 453 -0.03 -7.78 30.14
CA VAL A 453 1.09 -7.61 31.08
C VAL A 453 2.38 -7.25 30.35
N GLY A 454 2.57 -7.76 29.13
CA GLY A 454 3.67 -7.35 28.26
C GLY A 454 3.67 -5.85 27.93
N GLN A 455 2.50 -5.20 27.90
CA GLN A 455 2.38 -3.76 27.69
C GLN A 455 2.41 -2.97 29.00
N THR A 456 1.71 -3.44 30.04
CA THR A 456 1.53 -2.72 31.30
C THR A 456 2.68 -2.91 32.30
N GLY A 457 3.53 -3.89 32.06
CA GLY A 457 4.70 -4.20 32.88
C GLY A 457 4.44 -5.24 33.99
N PRO A 458 5.51 -5.80 34.57
CA PRO A 458 5.41 -6.89 35.54
C PRO A 458 4.64 -6.48 36.80
N GLY A 459 3.93 -7.44 37.41
CA GLY A 459 3.17 -7.22 38.64
C GLY A 459 1.75 -6.65 38.44
N THR A 460 1.29 -6.56 37.19
CA THR A 460 -0.07 -6.10 36.83
C THR A 460 -1.04 -7.24 36.51
N GLU A 461 -0.61 -8.49 36.71
CA GLU A 461 -1.36 -9.72 36.35
C GLU A 461 -2.78 -9.74 36.92
N ALA A 462 -2.91 -9.54 38.23
CA ALA A 462 -4.20 -9.63 38.92
C ALA A 462 -5.18 -8.55 38.43
N GLN A 463 -4.65 -7.37 38.12
CA GLN A 463 -5.39 -6.24 37.58
C GLN A 463 -5.87 -6.53 36.16
N CYS A 464 -5.00 -7.11 35.32
CA CYS A 464 -5.34 -7.52 33.95
C CYS A 464 -6.41 -8.62 33.94
N VAL A 465 -6.29 -9.62 34.82
CA VAL A 465 -7.32 -10.67 35.02
C VAL A 465 -8.66 -10.06 35.43
N ALA A 466 -8.65 -9.13 36.39
CA ALA A 466 -9.86 -8.47 36.87
C ALA A 466 -10.53 -7.65 35.76
N LEU A 467 -9.76 -6.85 35.00
CA LEU A 467 -10.27 -6.06 33.88
C LEU A 467 -10.85 -6.95 32.78
N LEU A 468 -10.19 -8.05 32.41
CA LEU A 468 -10.72 -9.00 31.44
C LEU A 468 -12.05 -9.61 31.92
N ALA A 469 -12.12 -10.04 33.19
CA ALA A 469 -13.33 -10.62 33.76
C ALA A 469 -14.49 -9.60 33.85
N ALA A 470 -14.20 -8.32 34.08
CA ALA A 470 -15.19 -7.24 34.04
C ALA A 470 -15.66 -6.96 32.60
N ALA A 471 -14.73 -6.89 31.64
CA ALA A 471 -15.05 -6.67 30.23
C ALA A 471 -15.92 -7.78 29.63
N VAL A 472 -15.66 -9.05 29.95
CA VAL A 472 -16.49 -10.20 29.53
C VAL A 472 -17.93 -10.08 30.05
N ARG A 473 -18.13 -9.46 31.21
CA ARG A 473 -19.46 -9.20 31.79
C ARG A 473 -20.09 -7.89 31.34
N HIS A 474 -19.41 -7.11 30.48
CA HIS A 474 -19.81 -5.74 30.13
C HIS A 474 -19.92 -4.80 31.34
N GLU A 475 -19.04 -4.99 32.32
CA GLU A 475 -19.03 -4.27 33.59
C GLU A 475 -17.71 -3.53 33.83
N ALA A 476 -16.83 -3.42 32.81
CA ALA A 476 -15.55 -2.77 32.97
C ALA A 476 -15.71 -1.28 33.32
N THR A 477 -14.83 -0.77 34.19
CA THR A 477 -14.88 0.61 34.65
C THR A 477 -13.59 1.37 34.32
N PRO A 478 -13.63 2.71 34.17
CA PRO A 478 -12.42 3.51 33.99
C PRO A 478 -11.38 3.32 35.11
N THR A 479 -11.83 3.07 36.35
CA THR A 479 -10.94 2.81 37.49
C THR A 479 -10.19 1.49 37.35
N GLU A 480 -10.83 0.43 36.84
CA GLU A 480 -10.13 -0.83 36.55
C GLU A 480 -9.09 -0.67 35.44
N VAL A 481 -9.35 0.19 34.46
CA VAL A 481 -8.38 0.54 33.41
C VAL A 481 -7.20 1.33 33.98
N GLU A 482 -7.44 2.31 34.84
CA GLU A 482 -6.37 3.08 35.49
C GLU A 482 -5.42 2.16 36.29
N VAL A 483 -6.00 1.17 36.98
CA VAL A 483 -5.27 0.26 37.87
C VAL A 483 -4.31 -0.66 37.10
N ILE A 484 -4.59 -1.05 35.85
CA ILE A 484 -3.62 -1.84 35.05
C ILE A 484 -2.37 -1.03 34.69
N PHE A 485 -2.42 0.30 34.70
CA PHE A 485 -1.28 1.19 34.39
C PHE A 485 -0.54 1.71 35.62
N THR A 486 -0.69 1.09 36.79
CA THR A 486 -0.02 1.51 38.03
C THR A 486 1.50 1.65 37.90
N ASN A 487 2.13 0.88 36.99
CA ASN A 487 3.57 0.92 36.71
C ASN A 487 3.96 1.80 35.51
N ALA A 488 3.00 2.48 34.88
CA ALA A 488 3.18 3.28 33.67
C ALA A 488 2.62 4.70 33.86
N PRO A 489 3.35 5.60 34.55
CA PRO A 489 2.83 6.93 34.92
C PRO A 489 2.61 7.89 33.74
N ARG A 490 3.01 7.53 32.52
CA ARG A 490 2.74 8.28 31.28
C ARG A 490 1.64 7.63 30.43
N ALA A 491 0.94 6.62 30.94
CA ALA A 491 -0.09 5.95 30.17
C ALA A 491 -1.26 6.89 29.86
N ASP A 492 -1.75 6.85 28.63
CA ASP A 492 -2.99 7.49 28.21
C ASP A 492 -4.19 6.61 28.58
N VAL A 493 -4.62 6.72 29.84
CA VAL A 493 -5.79 6.01 30.36
C VAL A 493 -7.07 6.39 29.58
N ALA A 494 -7.18 7.61 29.06
CA ALA A 494 -8.33 8.05 28.28
C ALA A 494 -8.41 7.29 26.94
N ALA A 495 -7.29 7.14 26.24
CA ALA A 495 -7.23 6.32 25.03
C ALA A 495 -7.60 4.85 25.32
N ALA A 496 -7.10 4.28 26.43
CA ALA A 496 -7.43 2.92 26.84
C ALA A 496 -8.93 2.73 27.14
N VAL A 497 -9.53 3.65 27.91
CA VAL A 497 -10.97 3.64 28.21
C VAL A 497 -11.81 3.79 26.93
N ASN A 498 -11.37 4.62 25.99
CA ASN A 498 -12.05 4.78 24.70
C ASN A 498 -12.13 3.47 23.90
N GLN A 499 -11.09 2.63 23.92
CA GLN A 499 -11.11 1.32 23.27
C GLN A 499 -12.20 0.39 23.85
N LEU A 500 -12.35 0.37 25.18
CA LEU A 500 -13.41 -0.41 25.85
C LEU A 500 -14.81 0.16 25.59
N SER A 501 -14.92 1.50 25.53
CA SER A 501 -16.17 2.19 25.20
C SER A 501 -16.66 1.84 23.79
N LEU A 502 -15.78 1.92 22.79
CA LEU A 502 -16.08 1.54 21.40
C LEU A 502 -16.47 0.07 21.27
N ALA A 503 -15.91 -0.80 22.11
CA ALA A 503 -16.29 -2.21 22.18
C ALA A 503 -17.61 -2.44 22.93
N GLY A 504 -18.18 -1.43 23.61
CA GLY A 504 -19.41 -1.57 24.38
C GLY A 504 -19.28 -2.56 25.55
N VAL A 505 -18.11 -2.59 26.20
CA VAL A 505 -17.84 -3.48 27.36
C VAL A 505 -17.70 -2.72 28.68
N LEU A 506 -17.85 -1.39 28.64
CA LEU A 506 -17.93 -0.57 29.85
C LEU A 506 -19.30 -0.71 30.53
N ALA A 507 -19.30 -0.60 31.86
CA ALA A 507 -20.53 -0.43 32.63
C ALA A 507 -21.27 0.85 32.18
N GLY A 508 -22.57 0.72 31.92
CA GLY A 508 -23.45 1.80 31.47
C GLY A 508 -23.94 2.73 32.56
#